data_AF-A0A966R6W3-F1
#
_entry.id   AF-A0A966R6W3-F1
#
_cell.length_a   1.000
_cell.length_b   1.000
_cell.length_c   1.000
_cell.angle_alpha   90.00
_cell.angle_beta   90.00
_cell.angle_gamma   90.00
#
_symmetry.space_group_name_H-M   'P 1'
#
loop_
_entity.id
_entity.type
_entity.pdbx_description
1 polymer ?
#
loop_
_entity_poly.entity_id
_entity_poly.type
_entity_poly.pdbx_seq_one_letter_code
_entity_poly.pdbx_strand_id
1 'polypeptide(L)'
;MTQTAAIIAIGTEVSSGEIMNSNASWLAARLDSCGIDVILHLAVADDRQSILDALDFASARATHVLTIGGLGPTTDDFTRDVITAWAGLTTSFDEPSWKRIEDRFQKFGRTAPQSNRQQCFFPEGSRILLNSEGSANGFSLRARNTRVTVLPGPPRELQAIWKDHLDEEFHNLGATGTKPRLLTWACLGVPESTLAEQVESIMAGSDLQLGYRASAPMVHVKVWIPKGEEEKSAPFIDKLNKALEPVCVARDGADPLASLKATLSAQRDSLHVTLDDSVTGGLLASRLADLLRPLDIPFSLTSSHRHSDATRHSERSEESSLPRHSE
;
A
#
# COMPACT_ATOMS: atom_id res chain seq x y z
N MET A 1 -21.95 -2.59 16.07
CA MET A 1 -22.15 -1.90 14.78
C MET A 1 -20.85 -2.02 14.01
N THR A 2 -20.90 -2.38 12.73
CA THR A 2 -19.70 -2.44 11.87
C THR A 2 -19.09 -1.05 11.80
N GLN A 3 -17.81 -0.93 12.16
CA GLN A 3 -17.07 0.32 11.99
C GLN A 3 -16.65 0.41 10.52
N THR A 4 -17.17 1.42 9.82
CA THR A 4 -16.86 1.66 8.40
C THR A 4 -16.12 2.98 8.22
N ALA A 5 -15.20 3.00 7.27
CA ALA A 5 -14.43 4.17 6.90
C ALA A 5 -14.52 4.47 5.40
N ALA A 6 -14.50 5.76 5.06
CA ALA A 6 -14.29 6.27 3.72
C ALA A 6 -13.03 7.14 3.70
N ILE A 7 -12.27 7.09 2.62
CA ILE A 7 -11.07 7.89 2.43
C ILE A 7 -11.28 8.86 1.27
N ILE A 8 -10.98 10.15 1.48
CA ILE A 8 -11.08 11.20 0.46
C ILE A 8 -9.69 11.78 0.25
N ALA A 9 -9.07 11.52 -0.89
CA ALA A 9 -7.87 12.22 -1.32
C ALA A 9 -8.27 13.52 -2.02
N ILE A 10 -7.80 14.65 -1.48
CA ILE A 10 -8.04 15.99 -2.00
C ILE A 10 -6.71 16.48 -2.59
N GLY A 11 -6.72 16.69 -3.89
CA GLY A 11 -5.55 17.08 -4.66
C GLY A 11 -5.82 16.90 -6.15
N THR A 12 -5.70 17.99 -6.91
CA THR A 12 -5.93 17.99 -8.35
C THR A 12 -5.00 17.01 -9.05
N GLU A 13 -3.73 16.94 -8.62
CA GLU A 13 -2.71 16.00 -9.08
C GLU A 13 -3.06 14.52 -8.82
N VAL A 14 -3.87 14.24 -7.78
CA VAL A 14 -4.36 12.89 -7.49
C VAL A 14 -5.56 12.57 -8.38
N SER A 15 -6.51 13.51 -8.50
CA SER A 15 -7.72 13.31 -9.31
C SER A 15 -7.45 13.27 -10.82
N SER A 16 -6.42 13.98 -11.29
CA SER A 16 -5.96 13.98 -12.68
C SER A 16 -5.11 12.75 -13.03
N GLY A 17 -4.65 12.00 -12.02
CA GLY A 17 -3.77 10.84 -12.19
C GLY A 17 -2.30 11.18 -12.40
N GLU A 18 -1.87 12.43 -12.17
CA GLU A 18 -0.45 12.81 -12.17
C GLU A 18 0.34 12.07 -11.08
N ILE A 19 -0.27 11.93 -9.89
CA ILE A 19 0.30 11.18 -8.77
C ILE A 19 -0.65 10.03 -8.39
N MET A 20 -0.07 8.86 -8.17
CA MET A 20 -0.81 7.71 -7.65
C MET A 20 -1.34 7.97 -6.24
N ASN A 21 -2.60 7.65 -5.99
CA ASN A 21 -3.26 7.74 -4.67
C ASN A 21 -2.77 6.66 -3.68
N SER A 22 -1.46 6.64 -3.42
CA SER A 22 -0.79 5.67 -2.55
C SER A 22 -1.14 5.85 -1.08
N ASN A 23 -1.40 7.10 -0.64
CA ASN A 23 -1.82 7.39 0.73
C ASN A 23 -3.16 6.74 1.09
N ALA A 24 -4.13 6.75 0.18
CA ALA A 24 -5.40 6.08 0.42
C ALA A 24 -5.20 4.57 0.55
N SER A 25 -4.37 3.95 -0.30
CA SER A 25 -4.01 2.53 -0.16
C SER A 25 -3.31 2.23 1.16
N TRP A 26 -2.42 3.12 1.63
CA TRP A 26 -1.71 2.95 2.89
C TRP A 26 -2.65 3.06 4.09
N LEU A 27 -3.50 4.10 4.14
CA LEU A 27 -4.51 4.27 5.19
C LEU A 27 -5.49 3.10 5.21
N ALA A 28 -5.92 2.64 4.03
CA ALA A 28 -6.85 1.52 3.94
C ALA A 28 -6.29 0.26 4.57
N ALA A 29 -5.02 -0.06 4.31
CA ALA A 29 -4.35 -1.19 4.93
C ALA A 29 -4.25 -1.06 6.47
N ARG A 30 -4.05 0.16 7.00
CA ARG A 30 -3.98 0.40 8.45
C ARG A 30 -5.34 0.33 9.14
N LEU A 31 -6.36 0.93 8.54
CA LEU A 31 -7.74 0.78 9.00
C LEU A 31 -8.17 -0.69 8.94
N ASP A 32 -7.76 -1.40 7.88
CA ASP A 32 -8.04 -2.81 7.71
C ASP A 32 -7.46 -3.64 8.86
N SER A 33 -6.18 -3.43 9.19
CA SER A 33 -5.50 -4.07 10.32
C SER A 33 -6.07 -3.69 11.68
N CYS A 34 -6.71 -2.53 11.79
CA CYS A 34 -7.43 -2.11 12.99
C CYS A 34 -8.79 -2.79 13.16
N GLY A 35 -9.30 -3.52 12.16
CA GLY A 35 -10.64 -4.09 12.21
C GLY A 35 -11.73 -3.14 11.69
N ILE A 36 -11.37 -2.07 10.99
CA ILE A 36 -12.28 -1.13 10.34
C ILE A 36 -12.45 -1.56 8.88
N ASP A 37 -13.67 -1.51 8.37
CA ASP A 37 -13.96 -1.83 6.97
C ASP A 37 -13.93 -0.56 6.12
N VAL A 38 -13.07 -0.53 5.11
CA VAL A 38 -12.91 0.63 4.24
C VAL A 38 -13.75 0.41 2.99
N ILE A 39 -14.87 1.12 2.93
CA ILE A 39 -15.94 0.81 1.96
C ILE A 39 -15.79 1.58 0.64
N LEU A 40 -15.06 2.70 0.63
CA LEU A 40 -14.82 3.49 -0.57
C LEU A 40 -13.62 4.45 -0.42
N HIS A 41 -12.97 4.70 -1.56
CA HIS A 41 -12.01 5.78 -1.74
C HIS A 41 -12.56 6.77 -2.76
N LEU A 42 -12.45 8.06 -2.48
CA LEU A 42 -12.70 9.15 -3.42
C LEU A 42 -11.38 9.89 -3.68
N ALA A 43 -11.17 10.32 -4.91
CA ALA A 43 -10.15 11.30 -5.27
C ALA A 43 -10.86 12.49 -5.92
N VAL A 44 -10.66 13.69 -5.38
CA VAL A 44 -11.31 14.91 -5.85
C VAL A 44 -10.28 16.01 -6.06
N ALA A 45 -10.56 16.90 -7.01
CA ALA A 45 -9.73 18.07 -7.27
C ALA A 45 -9.80 19.06 -6.10
N ASP A 46 -8.87 20.02 -6.09
CA ASP A 46 -8.88 21.17 -5.17
C ASP A 46 -9.95 22.18 -5.58
N ASP A 47 -11.19 21.76 -5.47
CA ASP A 47 -12.39 22.53 -5.74
C ASP A 47 -13.37 22.41 -4.57
N ARG A 48 -13.93 23.54 -4.14
CA ARG A 48 -14.79 23.60 -2.95
C ARG A 48 -16.02 22.71 -3.10
N GLN A 49 -16.67 22.74 -4.27
CA GLN A 49 -17.88 21.95 -4.48
C GLN A 49 -17.55 20.45 -4.50
N SER A 50 -16.46 20.08 -5.16
CA SER A 50 -15.97 18.70 -5.24
C SER A 50 -15.68 18.11 -3.85
N ILE A 51 -15.05 18.90 -2.96
CA ILE A 51 -14.80 18.48 -1.57
C ILE A 51 -16.12 18.33 -0.79
N LEU A 52 -17.06 19.28 -0.92
CA LEU A 52 -18.36 19.23 -0.25
C LEU A 52 -19.17 18.00 -0.67
N ASP A 53 -19.28 17.75 -1.97
CA ASP A 53 -20.03 16.62 -2.52
C ASP A 53 -19.42 15.29 -2.06
N ALA A 54 -18.09 15.20 -2.01
CA ALA A 54 -17.39 14.02 -1.49
C ALA A 54 -17.65 13.80 0.01
N LEU A 55 -17.62 14.87 0.82
CA LEU A 55 -17.92 14.79 2.25
C LEU A 55 -19.37 14.34 2.50
N ASP A 56 -20.34 14.89 1.77
CA ASP A 56 -21.74 14.49 1.85
C ASP A 56 -21.93 13.03 1.44
N PHE A 57 -21.34 12.62 0.32
CA PHE A 57 -21.41 11.26 -0.16
C PHE A 57 -20.79 10.25 0.82
N ALA A 58 -19.62 10.56 1.36
CA ALA A 58 -18.88 9.68 2.25
C ALA A 58 -19.51 9.59 3.64
N SER A 59 -19.89 10.74 4.24
CA SER A 59 -20.50 10.78 5.58
C SER A 59 -21.83 10.05 5.67
N ALA A 60 -22.60 10.00 4.58
CA ALA A 60 -23.85 9.23 4.52
C ALA A 60 -23.64 7.70 4.56
N ARG A 61 -22.42 7.20 4.32
CA ARG A 61 -22.13 5.76 4.16
C ARG A 61 -21.14 5.23 5.19
N ALA A 62 -20.28 6.08 5.72
CA ALA A 62 -19.21 5.70 6.62
C ALA A 62 -19.34 6.34 8.01
N THR A 63 -19.00 5.59 9.04
CA THR A 63 -18.90 6.10 10.42
C THR A 63 -17.66 6.97 10.63
N HIS A 64 -16.62 6.78 9.82
CA HIS A 64 -15.39 7.56 9.81
C HIS A 64 -15.08 8.04 8.39
N VAL A 65 -14.70 9.29 8.25
CA VAL A 65 -14.21 9.87 6.99
C VAL A 65 -12.80 10.39 7.24
N LEU A 66 -11.83 9.89 6.49
CA LEU A 66 -10.46 10.37 6.55
C LEU A 66 -10.16 11.15 5.27
N THR A 67 -9.75 12.40 5.39
CA THR A 67 -9.32 13.20 4.24
C THR A 67 -7.81 13.33 4.21
N ILE A 68 -7.24 13.40 3.02
CA ILE A 68 -5.80 13.57 2.79
C ILE A 68 -5.61 14.82 1.93
N GLY A 69 -4.77 15.76 2.36
CA GLY A 69 -4.38 16.93 1.55
C GLY A 69 -5.10 18.25 1.91
N GLY A 70 -4.61 19.34 1.31
CA GLY A 70 -5.13 20.71 1.46
C GLY A 70 -4.95 21.35 2.85
N LEU A 71 -3.87 21.00 3.56
CA LEU A 71 -3.51 21.54 4.89
C LEU A 71 -2.23 22.40 4.89
N GLY A 72 -1.67 22.68 3.72
CA GLY A 72 -0.49 23.53 3.60
C GLY A 72 -0.78 25.01 3.90
N PRO A 73 0.24 25.86 3.76
CA PRO A 73 0.16 27.29 4.02
C PRO A 73 -0.27 28.12 2.80
N THR A 74 -0.64 27.49 1.68
CA THR A 74 -0.90 28.18 0.42
C THR A 74 -2.38 28.58 0.29
N THR A 75 -2.67 29.50 -0.63
CA THR A 75 -4.04 30.02 -0.81
C THR A 75 -5.02 28.99 -1.37
N ASP A 76 -4.50 27.95 -2.01
CA ASP A 76 -5.18 26.77 -2.52
C ASP A 76 -5.41 25.71 -1.44
N ASP A 77 -4.77 25.80 -0.26
CA ASP A 77 -5.02 24.93 0.89
C ASP A 77 -6.26 25.36 1.70
N PHE A 78 -7.45 25.22 1.09
CA PHE A 78 -8.73 25.59 1.72
C PHE A 78 -9.56 24.40 2.24
N THR A 79 -9.04 23.17 2.22
CA THR A 79 -9.75 21.96 2.69
C THR A 79 -10.31 22.15 4.11
N ARG A 80 -9.52 22.76 4.98
CA ARG A 80 -9.92 23.02 6.36
C ARG A 80 -11.09 24.00 6.48
N ASP A 81 -11.09 25.06 5.69
CA ASP A 81 -12.16 26.04 5.69
C ASP A 81 -13.46 25.41 5.17
N VAL A 82 -13.36 24.58 4.12
CA VAL A 82 -14.49 23.82 3.57
C VAL A 82 -15.06 22.85 4.58
N ILE A 83 -14.22 22.05 5.24
CA ILE A 83 -14.65 21.08 6.26
C ILE A 83 -15.28 21.79 7.46
N THR A 84 -14.72 22.93 7.87
CA THR A 84 -15.26 23.74 8.98
C THR A 84 -16.66 24.25 8.65
N ALA A 85 -16.84 24.83 7.45
CA ALA A 85 -18.13 25.30 6.98
C ALA A 85 -19.14 24.15 6.80
N TRP A 86 -18.70 23.02 6.25
CA TRP A 86 -19.52 21.82 6.07
C TRP A 86 -20.04 21.25 7.40
N ALA A 87 -19.23 21.35 8.46
CA ALA A 87 -19.58 20.97 9.83
C ALA A 87 -20.47 22.01 10.54
N GLY A 88 -20.67 23.20 9.95
CA GLY A 88 -21.42 24.30 10.59
C GLY A 88 -20.69 24.94 11.76
N LEU A 89 -19.35 24.92 11.75
CA LEU A 89 -18.49 25.42 12.81
C LEU A 89 -17.79 26.71 12.40
N THR A 90 -17.27 27.45 13.38
CA THR A 90 -16.32 28.55 13.21
C THR A 90 -14.89 28.06 13.42
N THR A 91 -13.89 28.86 13.02
CA THR A 91 -12.48 28.56 13.26
C THR A 91 -11.93 29.35 14.44
N SER A 92 -11.02 28.73 15.20
CA SER A 92 -10.25 29.35 16.27
C SER A 92 -8.75 29.22 16.01
N PHE A 93 -7.98 30.26 16.32
CA PHE A 93 -6.52 30.23 16.22
C PHE A 93 -5.91 29.48 17.41
N ASP A 94 -5.05 28.51 17.12
CA ASP A 94 -4.32 27.72 18.11
C ASP A 94 -2.88 28.25 18.26
N GLU A 95 -2.66 29.07 19.29
CA GLU A 95 -1.35 29.63 19.64
C GLU A 95 -0.27 28.54 19.86
N PRO A 96 -0.54 27.39 20.51
CA PRO A 96 0.42 26.30 20.61
C PRO A 96 0.91 25.77 19.25
N SER A 97 0.02 25.61 18.27
CA SER A 97 0.40 25.21 16.90
C SER A 97 1.26 26.28 16.23
N TRP A 98 0.95 27.56 16.42
CA TRP A 98 1.77 28.65 15.89
C TRP A 98 3.17 28.64 16.46
N LYS A 99 3.29 28.52 17.78
CA LYS A 99 4.59 28.42 18.46
C LYS A 99 5.41 27.24 17.96
N ARG A 100 4.79 26.08 17.71
CA ARG A 100 5.49 24.91 17.13
C ARG A 100 6.03 25.19 15.73
N ILE A 101 5.27 25.90 14.90
CA ILE A 101 5.74 26.33 13.57
C ILE A 101 6.92 27.29 13.73
N GLU A 102 6.83 28.30 14.60
CA GLU A 102 7.93 29.23 14.88
C GLU A 102 9.19 28.49 15.33
N ASP A 103 9.08 27.61 16.34
CA ASP A 103 10.19 26.79 16.85
C ASP A 103 10.82 25.93 15.75
N ARG A 104 10.00 25.38 14.83
CA ARG A 104 10.48 24.58 13.70
C ARG A 104 11.29 25.44 12.72
N PHE A 105 10.81 26.63 12.35
CA PHE A 105 11.55 27.53 11.47
C PHE A 105 12.84 28.04 12.12
N GLN A 106 12.80 28.34 13.43
CA GLN A 106 13.96 28.79 14.19
C GLN A 106 15.08 27.73 14.23
N LYS A 107 14.75 26.44 14.30
CA LYS A 107 15.75 25.34 14.19
C LYS A 107 16.53 25.38 12.87
N PHE A 108 15.96 25.94 11.82
CA PHE A 108 16.62 26.13 10.52
C PHE A 108 17.19 27.55 10.33
N GLY A 109 17.26 28.36 11.39
CA GLY A 109 17.74 29.75 11.34
C GLY A 109 16.85 30.68 10.53
N ARG A 110 15.55 30.37 10.42
CA ARG A 110 14.57 31.13 9.63
C ARG A 110 13.43 31.62 10.51
N THR A 111 12.76 32.67 10.06
CA THR A 111 11.49 33.13 10.63
C THR A 111 10.33 32.48 9.86
N ALA A 112 9.30 32.05 10.58
CA ALA A 112 8.09 31.50 9.95
C ALA A 112 7.36 32.59 9.14
N PRO A 113 7.07 32.36 7.85
CA PRO A 113 6.23 33.24 7.06
C PRO A 113 4.83 33.42 7.68
N GLN A 114 4.23 34.59 7.50
CA GLN A 114 2.88 34.86 8.01
C GLN A 114 1.81 33.95 7.38
N SER A 115 2.01 33.48 6.16
CA SER A 115 1.11 32.51 5.50
C SER A 115 0.98 31.21 6.30
N ASN A 116 2.02 30.78 7.02
CA ASN A 116 1.93 29.60 7.88
C ASN A 116 0.97 29.77 9.05
N ARG A 117 0.60 31.01 9.45
CA ARG A 117 -0.45 31.22 10.47
C ARG A 117 -1.77 30.63 10.03
N GLN A 118 -2.03 30.55 8.72
CA GLN A 118 -3.23 29.90 8.21
C GLN A 118 -3.31 28.47 8.74
N GLN A 119 -2.21 27.72 8.85
CA GLN A 119 -2.18 26.33 9.32
C GLN A 119 -2.54 26.16 10.81
N CYS A 120 -2.69 27.25 11.57
CA CYS A 120 -2.97 27.23 13.00
C CYS A 120 -4.43 27.55 13.34
N PHE A 121 -5.28 27.83 12.35
CA PHE A 121 -6.72 27.89 12.60
C PHE A 121 -7.29 26.47 12.59
N PHE A 122 -8.23 26.15 13.46
CA PHE A 122 -8.91 24.85 13.49
C PHE A 122 -10.40 25.05 13.75
N PRO A 123 -11.28 24.15 13.28
CA PRO A 123 -12.69 24.20 13.65
C PRO A 123 -12.84 24.14 15.17
N GLU A 124 -13.72 24.98 15.74
CA GLU A 124 -13.98 24.99 17.18
C GLU A 124 -14.44 23.61 17.68
N GLY A 125 -13.88 23.18 18.81
CA GLY A 125 -14.17 21.86 19.39
C GLY A 125 -13.53 20.68 18.65
N SER A 126 -12.74 20.91 17.60
CA SER A 126 -11.94 19.86 16.98
C SER A 126 -10.75 19.45 17.87
N ARG A 127 -10.35 18.19 17.76
CA ARG A 127 -9.12 17.67 18.37
C ARG A 127 -7.98 17.85 17.37
N ILE A 128 -6.99 18.66 17.73
CA ILE A 128 -5.76 18.83 16.95
C ILE A 128 -4.90 17.56 17.07
N LEU A 129 -4.34 17.13 15.94
CA LEU A 129 -3.43 15.99 15.81
C LEU A 129 -2.05 16.52 15.44
N LEU A 130 -1.13 16.50 16.39
CA LEU A 130 0.19 17.10 16.21
C LEU A 130 0.99 16.34 15.15
N ASN A 131 1.63 17.11 14.28
CA ASN A 131 2.52 16.58 13.27
C ASN A 131 3.97 16.68 13.75
N SER A 132 4.62 15.54 13.93
CA SER A 132 6.03 15.44 14.33
C SER A 132 6.97 15.61 13.13
N GLU A 133 6.52 15.27 11.92
CA GLU A 133 7.32 15.28 10.69
C GLU A 133 7.07 16.51 9.79
N GLY A 134 6.06 17.31 10.08
CA GLY A 134 5.62 18.46 9.27
C GLY A 134 5.18 19.70 10.05
N SER A 135 4.78 20.74 9.31
CA SER A 135 4.26 21.99 9.89
C SER A 135 2.74 21.98 10.06
N ALA A 136 2.04 21.28 9.15
CA ALA A 136 0.59 21.18 9.16
C ALA A 136 0.12 20.12 10.15
N ASN A 137 -0.46 20.52 11.28
CA ASN A 137 -1.15 19.57 12.15
C ASN A 137 -2.43 19.06 11.46
N GLY A 138 -2.77 17.79 11.69
CA GLY A 138 -4.09 17.27 11.36
C GLY A 138 -5.13 17.69 12.40
N PHE A 139 -6.39 17.37 12.17
CA PHE A 139 -7.44 17.53 13.17
C PHE A 139 -8.56 16.52 12.98
N SER A 140 -9.35 16.29 14.03
CA SER A 140 -10.53 15.43 13.98
C SER A 140 -11.72 16.09 14.66
N LEU A 141 -12.91 15.92 14.08
CA LEU A 141 -14.17 16.46 14.60
C LEU A 141 -15.32 15.47 14.37
N ARG A 142 -16.44 15.71 15.04
CA ARG A 142 -17.70 15.00 14.78
C ARG A 142 -18.69 15.93 14.11
N ALA A 143 -19.27 15.49 13.01
CA ALA A 143 -20.34 16.19 12.31
C ALA A 143 -21.24 15.15 11.61
N ARG A 144 -22.55 15.42 11.59
CA ARG A 144 -23.55 14.58 10.88
C ARG A 144 -23.48 13.07 11.23
N ASN A 145 -23.25 12.76 12.52
CA ASN A 145 -23.04 11.40 13.05
C ASN A 145 -21.79 10.65 12.54
N THR A 146 -20.91 11.35 11.84
CA THR A 146 -19.65 10.82 11.32
C THR A 146 -18.48 11.49 12.04
N ARG A 147 -17.40 10.74 12.25
CA ARG A 147 -16.12 11.33 12.64
C ARG A 147 -15.32 11.67 11.39
N VAL A 148 -14.91 12.93 11.25
CA VAL A 148 -14.03 13.37 10.17
C VAL A 148 -12.62 13.57 10.73
N THR A 149 -11.62 13.00 10.08
CA THR A 149 -10.20 13.15 10.42
C THR A 149 -9.45 13.67 9.20
N VAL A 150 -8.80 14.81 9.35
CA VAL A 150 -8.17 15.56 8.26
C VAL A 150 -6.67 15.45 8.41
N LEU A 151 -6.02 14.88 7.39
CA LEU A 151 -4.61 14.52 7.38
C LEU A 151 -3.85 15.28 6.30
N PRO A 152 -2.56 15.58 6.51
CA PRO A 152 -1.72 16.24 5.52
C PRO A 152 -1.47 15.34 4.30
N GLY A 153 -1.15 15.96 3.16
CA GLY A 153 -0.87 15.27 1.90
C GLY A 153 0.46 14.48 1.89
N PRO A 154 1.59 15.04 2.36
CA PRO A 154 2.87 14.34 2.34
C PRO A 154 2.84 13.01 3.11
N PRO A 155 3.26 11.88 2.50
CA PRO A 155 3.15 10.56 3.13
C PRO A 155 3.83 10.46 4.49
N ARG A 156 5.02 11.05 4.67
CA ARG A 156 5.74 11.00 5.95
C ARG A 156 4.96 11.68 7.08
N GLU A 157 4.35 12.82 6.79
CA GLU A 157 3.56 13.59 7.76
C GLU A 157 2.28 12.86 8.16
N LEU A 158 1.57 12.30 7.18
CA LEU A 158 0.37 11.50 7.41
C LEU A 158 0.67 10.27 8.27
N GLN A 159 1.74 9.53 7.92
CA GLN A 159 2.12 8.32 8.63
C GLN A 159 2.55 8.61 10.07
N ALA A 160 3.20 9.76 10.31
CA ALA A 160 3.56 10.21 11.65
C ALA A 160 2.32 10.50 12.50
N ILE A 161 1.36 11.28 11.98
CA ILE A 161 0.09 11.54 12.68
C ILE A 161 -0.68 10.24 12.95
N TRP A 162 -0.71 9.32 11.98
CA TRP A 162 -1.35 8.03 12.18
C TRP A 162 -0.75 7.30 13.39
N LYS A 163 0.58 7.13 13.39
CA LYS A 163 1.31 6.44 14.44
C LYS A 163 1.13 7.12 15.81
N ASP A 164 1.23 8.45 15.86
CA ASP A 164 1.27 9.21 17.10
C ASP A 164 -0.12 9.39 17.73
N HIS A 165 -1.21 9.29 16.94
CA HIS A 165 -2.54 9.69 17.41
C HIS A 165 -3.71 8.77 17.04
N LEU A 166 -3.63 8.02 15.94
CA LEU A 166 -4.77 7.32 15.37
C LEU A 166 -4.68 5.81 15.49
N ASP A 167 -3.48 5.24 15.46
CA ASP A 167 -3.26 3.78 15.40
C ASP A 167 -3.93 3.05 16.57
N GLU A 168 -3.56 3.39 17.81
CA GLU A 168 -4.13 2.80 19.03
C GLU A 168 -5.65 3.02 19.11
N GLU A 169 -6.08 4.21 18.71
CA GLU A 169 -7.48 4.61 18.80
C GLU A 169 -8.38 3.83 17.84
N PHE A 170 -7.96 3.66 16.58
CA PHE A 170 -8.68 2.83 15.61
C PHE A 170 -8.58 1.34 15.97
N HIS A 171 -7.47 0.88 16.56
CA HIS A 171 -7.38 -0.47 17.10
C HIS A 171 -8.44 -0.72 18.19
N ASN A 172 -8.59 0.22 19.14
CA ASN A 172 -9.61 0.13 20.18
C ASN A 172 -11.03 0.14 19.60
N LEU A 173 -11.27 0.95 18.56
CA LEU A 173 -12.56 0.99 17.87
C LEU A 173 -12.88 -0.33 17.16
N GLY A 174 -11.94 -0.87 16.37
CA GLY A 174 -12.19 -2.09 15.60
C GLY A 174 -12.14 -3.37 16.43
N ALA A 175 -11.51 -3.38 17.61
CA ALA A 175 -11.62 -4.46 18.58
C ALA A 175 -13.09 -4.72 19.01
N THR A 176 -13.89 -3.65 19.07
CA THR A 176 -15.34 -3.74 19.33
C THR A 176 -16.17 -4.05 18.08
N GLY A 177 -15.53 -4.09 16.91
CA GLY A 177 -16.14 -4.33 15.61
C GLY A 177 -16.56 -5.78 15.37
N THR A 178 -17.39 -5.94 14.34
CA THR A 178 -17.91 -7.22 13.84
C THR A 178 -17.24 -7.64 12.53
N LYS A 179 -16.04 -7.12 12.24
CA LYS A 179 -15.36 -7.35 10.97
C LYS A 179 -15.06 -8.86 10.78
N PRO A 180 -15.33 -9.41 9.59
CA PRO A 180 -14.98 -10.80 9.28
C PRO A 180 -13.47 -11.03 9.28
N ARG A 181 -13.05 -12.23 9.66
CA ARG A 181 -11.66 -12.69 9.52
C ARG A 181 -11.39 -13.04 8.06
N LEU A 182 -10.38 -12.41 7.46
CA LEU A 182 -9.93 -12.72 6.11
C LEU A 182 -8.87 -13.83 6.14
N LEU A 183 -9.09 -14.91 5.40
CA LEU A 183 -8.08 -15.91 5.06
C LEU A 183 -7.65 -15.73 3.61
N THR A 184 -6.35 -15.83 3.34
CA THR A 184 -5.81 -15.70 1.98
C THR A 184 -4.88 -16.88 1.65
N TRP A 185 -5.00 -17.39 0.43
CA TRP A 185 -4.06 -18.36 -0.16
C TRP A 185 -3.44 -17.73 -1.40
N ALA A 186 -2.11 -17.75 -1.47
CA ALA A 186 -1.35 -17.26 -2.60
C ALA A 186 -0.94 -18.48 -3.45
N CYS A 187 -1.64 -18.68 -4.57
CA CYS A 187 -1.48 -19.84 -5.44
C CYS A 187 -0.61 -19.49 -6.65
N LEU A 188 0.37 -20.32 -6.98
CA LEU A 188 1.32 -20.10 -8.07
C LEU A 188 1.00 -21.00 -9.27
N GLY A 189 1.03 -20.43 -10.48
CA GLY A 189 1.03 -21.21 -11.72
C GLY A 189 -0.31 -21.82 -12.14
N VAL A 190 -1.42 -21.42 -11.51
CA VAL A 190 -2.78 -21.87 -11.87
C VAL A 190 -3.61 -20.68 -12.35
N PRO A 191 -4.35 -20.81 -13.47
CA PRO A 191 -5.30 -19.79 -13.91
C PRO A 191 -6.39 -19.50 -12.88
N GLU A 192 -6.86 -18.25 -12.85
CA GLU A 192 -7.90 -17.82 -11.91
C GLU A 192 -9.19 -18.63 -12.05
N SER A 193 -9.64 -18.90 -13.29
CA SER A 193 -10.87 -19.65 -13.54
C SER A 193 -10.82 -21.08 -12.99
N THR A 194 -9.68 -21.77 -13.15
CA THR A 194 -9.48 -23.13 -12.63
C THR A 194 -9.52 -23.16 -11.11
N LEU A 195 -8.90 -22.17 -10.45
CA LEU A 195 -8.99 -22.04 -9.00
C LEU A 195 -10.41 -21.71 -8.57
N ALA A 196 -11.08 -20.76 -9.22
CA ALA A 196 -12.43 -20.35 -8.90
C ALA A 196 -13.40 -21.52 -8.93
N GLU A 197 -13.43 -22.31 -10.02
CA GLU A 197 -14.29 -23.50 -10.13
C GLU A 197 -14.06 -24.51 -8.99
N GLN A 198 -12.80 -24.79 -8.66
CA GLN A 198 -12.45 -25.71 -7.58
C GLN A 198 -12.88 -25.18 -6.21
N VAL A 199 -12.59 -23.89 -5.94
CA VAL A 199 -12.94 -23.25 -4.67
C VAL A 199 -14.45 -23.14 -4.51
N GLU A 200 -15.18 -22.68 -5.53
CA GLU A 200 -16.64 -22.54 -5.50
C GLU A 200 -17.32 -23.89 -5.29
N SER A 201 -16.84 -24.95 -5.93
CA SER A 201 -17.36 -26.31 -5.70
C SER A 201 -17.17 -26.77 -4.25
N ILE A 202 -16.07 -26.41 -3.60
CA ILE A 202 -15.82 -26.76 -2.19
C ILE A 202 -16.70 -25.93 -1.27
N MET A 203 -16.88 -24.65 -1.59
CA MET A 203 -17.62 -23.68 -0.80
C MET A 203 -19.14 -23.73 -1.04
N ALA A 204 -19.59 -24.58 -1.95
CA ALA A 204 -21.00 -24.82 -2.23
C ALA A 204 -21.76 -25.18 -0.94
N GLY A 205 -22.81 -24.39 -0.63
CA GLY A 205 -23.60 -24.54 0.61
C GLY A 205 -23.04 -23.79 1.82
N SER A 206 -21.97 -23.00 1.67
CA SER A 206 -21.55 -22.01 2.66
C SER A 206 -22.06 -20.61 2.29
N ASP A 207 -22.33 -19.79 3.30
CA ASP A 207 -22.68 -18.36 3.13
C ASP A 207 -21.42 -17.47 3.17
N LEU A 208 -20.23 -18.06 3.01
CA LEU A 208 -18.96 -17.36 3.10
C LEU A 208 -18.69 -16.57 1.83
N GLN A 209 -18.25 -15.33 2.01
CA GLN A 209 -17.86 -14.48 0.88
C GLN A 209 -16.50 -14.94 0.33
N LEU A 210 -16.41 -15.02 -0.99
CA LEU A 210 -15.21 -15.38 -1.75
C LEU A 210 -14.68 -14.18 -2.53
N GLY A 211 -13.40 -14.23 -2.87
CA GLY A 211 -12.76 -13.23 -3.72
C GLY A 211 -11.49 -13.76 -4.35
N TYR A 212 -11.21 -13.29 -5.56
CA TYR A 212 -10.07 -13.70 -6.35
C TYR A 212 -9.29 -12.46 -6.81
N ARG A 213 -7.97 -12.57 -6.82
CA ARG A 213 -7.10 -11.53 -7.36
C ARG A 213 -5.96 -12.17 -8.14
N ALA A 214 -6.04 -12.13 -9.47
CA ALA A 214 -4.92 -12.42 -10.34
C ALA A 214 -3.85 -11.31 -10.27
N SER A 215 -2.60 -11.73 -10.07
CA SER A 215 -1.39 -10.92 -10.17
C SER A 215 -0.27 -11.85 -10.63
N ALA A 216 -0.10 -11.96 -11.95
CA ALA A 216 0.83 -12.92 -12.55
C ALA A 216 2.22 -12.90 -11.88
N PRO A 217 2.80 -14.06 -11.53
CA PRO A 217 2.35 -15.43 -11.85
C PRO A 217 1.39 -16.05 -10.82
N MET A 218 0.84 -15.26 -9.90
CA MET A 218 0.06 -15.74 -8.76
C MET A 218 -1.42 -15.37 -8.87
N VAL A 219 -2.27 -16.20 -8.27
CA VAL A 219 -3.67 -15.89 -8.00
C VAL A 219 -3.88 -15.97 -6.50
N HIS A 220 -4.50 -14.94 -5.92
CA HIS A 220 -4.87 -14.96 -4.51
C HIS A 220 -6.33 -15.37 -4.37
N VAL A 221 -6.58 -16.42 -3.59
CA VAL A 221 -7.92 -16.80 -3.13
C VAL A 221 -8.15 -16.16 -1.77
N LYS A 222 -9.32 -15.56 -1.58
CA LYS A 222 -9.72 -14.90 -0.34
C LYS A 222 -11.05 -15.45 0.15
N VAL A 223 -11.13 -15.69 1.46
CA VAL A 223 -12.36 -16.11 2.14
C VAL A 223 -12.56 -15.24 3.37
N TRP A 224 -13.74 -14.63 3.50
CA TRP A 224 -14.12 -13.84 4.66
C TRP A 224 -15.02 -14.67 5.57
N ILE A 225 -14.58 -14.89 6.81
CA ILE A 225 -15.30 -15.64 7.85
C ILE A 225 -15.98 -14.63 8.78
N PRO A 226 -17.32 -14.57 8.83
CA PRO A 226 -18.04 -13.76 9.81
C PRO A 226 -17.59 -14.07 11.24
N LYS A 227 -17.49 -13.03 12.08
CA LYS A 227 -17.11 -13.18 13.48
C LYS A 227 -18.12 -14.09 14.20
N GLY A 228 -17.64 -15.16 14.84
CA GLY A 228 -18.48 -16.16 15.52
C GLY A 228 -18.90 -17.34 14.63
N GLU A 229 -18.55 -17.35 13.35
CA GLU A 229 -18.79 -18.47 12.43
C GLU A 229 -17.54 -19.33 12.17
N GLU A 230 -16.47 -19.16 12.97
CA GLU A 230 -15.20 -19.86 12.77
C GLU A 230 -15.36 -21.39 12.84
N GLU A 231 -16.11 -21.90 13.83
CA GLU A 231 -16.35 -23.34 13.97
C GLU A 231 -17.21 -23.90 12.83
N LYS A 232 -18.25 -23.17 12.42
CA LYS A 232 -19.12 -23.55 11.30
C LYS A 232 -18.35 -23.55 9.97
N SER A 233 -17.38 -22.66 9.82
CA SER A 233 -16.58 -22.51 8.60
C SER A 233 -15.44 -23.51 8.51
N ALA A 234 -14.92 -24.01 9.64
CA ALA A 234 -13.74 -24.86 9.71
C ALA A 234 -13.74 -26.06 8.72
N PRO A 235 -14.84 -26.83 8.54
CA PRO A 235 -14.85 -27.95 7.61
C PRO A 235 -14.63 -27.54 6.14
N PHE A 236 -15.12 -26.37 5.74
CA PHE A 236 -14.91 -25.83 4.39
C PHE A 236 -13.47 -25.37 4.21
N ILE A 237 -12.93 -24.66 5.21
CA ILE A 237 -11.54 -24.20 5.20
C ILE A 237 -10.55 -25.37 5.17
N ASP A 238 -10.83 -26.46 5.88
CA ASP A 238 -9.97 -27.66 5.87
C ASP A 238 -9.97 -28.37 4.51
N LYS A 239 -11.12 -28.46 3.86
CA LYS A 239 -11.21 -28.97 2.48
C LYS A 239 -10.44 -28.07 1.52
N LEU A 240 -10.59 -26.76 1.65
CA LEU A 240 -9.89 -25.78 0.83
C LEU A 240 -8.37 -25.86 1.02
N ASN A 241 -7.90 -25.99 2.26
CA ASN A 241 -6.48 -26.17 2.56
C ASN A 241 -5.89 -27.39 1.85
N LYS A 242 -6.58 -28.54 1.89
CA LYS A 242 -6.14 -29.77 1.20
C LYS A 242 -6.16 -29.61 -0.31
N ALA A 243 -7.19 -28.96 -0.85
CA ALA A 243 -7.35 -28.78 -2.29
C ALA A 243 -6.30 -27.83 -2.89
N LEU A 244 -5.94 -26.78 -2.16
CA LEU A 244 -4.99 -25.76 -2.61
C LEU A 244 -3.55 -26.05 -2.21
N GLU A 245 -3.29 -27.01 -1.31
CA GLU A 245 -1.93 -27.41 -0.88
C GLU A 245 -0.92 -27.55 -2.03
N PRO A 246 -1.24 -28.21 -3.17
CA PRO A 246 -0.24 -28.44 -4.21
C PRO A 246 0.25 -27.16 -4.91
N VAL A 247 -0.53 -26.07 -4.81
CA VAL A 247 -0.31 -24.84 -5.58
C VAL A 247 -0.18 -23.60 -4.69
N CYS A 248 -0.53 -23.71 -3.41
CA CYS A 248 -0.45 -22.64 -2.43
C CYS A 248 0.98 -22.50 -1.88
N VAL A 249 1.64 -21.39 -2.19
CA VAL A 249 3.02 -21.11 -1.76
C VAL A 249 3.10 -20.20 -0.52
N ALA A 250 2.02 -19.49 -0.20
CA ALA A 250 1.91 -18.69 1.03
C ALA A 250 0.46 -18.52 1.48
N ARG A 251 0.29 -18.23 2.78
CA ARG A 251 -1.01 -17.96 3.40
C ARG A 251 -0.99 -16.69 4.21
N ASP A 252 -2.14 -16.03 4.29
CA ASP A 252 -2.41 -14.92 5.22
C ASP A 252 -1.34 -13.82 5.20
N GLY A 253 -0.85 -13.49 4.00
CA GLY A 253 0.16 -12.45 3.78
C GLY A 253 1.60 -12.88 4.09
N ALA A 254 1.86 -14.15 4.39
CA ALA A 254 3.21 -14.69 4.50
C ALA A 254 4.00 -14.50 3.20
N ASP A 255 5.31 -14.38 3.31
CA ASP A 255 6.22 -14.29 2.16
C ASP A 255 6.16 -15.60 1.32
N PRO A 256 5.75 -15.54 0.05
CA PRO A 256 5.76 -16.70 -0.86
C PRO A 256 7.13 -17.37 -1.00
N LEU A 257 8.21 -16.65 -0.73
CA LEU A 257 9.58 -17.16 -0.79
C LEU A 257 10.06 -17.74 0.54
N ALA A 258 9.25 -17.73 1.61
CA ALA A 258 9.67 -18.19 2.93
C ALA A 258 10.17 -19.64 2.93
N SER A 259 9.43 -20.55 2.27
CA SER A 259 9.86 -21.96 2.18
C SER A 259 11.17 -22.09 1.38
N LEU A 260 11.31 -21.37 0.27
CA LEU A 260 12.52 -21.38 -0.53
C LEU A 260 13.72 -20.84 0.28
N LYS A 261 13.55 -19.75 1.01
CA LYS A 261 14.55 -19.19 1.94
C LYS A 261 15.00 -20.23 2.95
N ALA A 262 14.05 -20.93 3.57
CA ALA A 262 14.35 -21.97 4.56
C ALA A 262 15.15 -23.13 3.96
N THR A 263 14.74 -23.63 2.79
CA THR A 263 15.46 -24.70 2.08
C THR A 263 16.87 -24.28 1.67
N LEU A 264 17.02 -23.10 1.07
CA LEU A 264 18.32 -22.55 0.66
C LEU A 264 19.25 -22.38 1.87
N SER A 265 18.73 -21.83 2.97
CA SER A 265 19.50 -21.67 4.20
C SER A 265 19.97 -23.01 4.78
N ALA A 266 19.13 -24.04 4.75
CA ALA A 266 19.47 -25.37 5.29
C ALA A 266 20.54 -26.08 4.45
N GLN A 267 20.66 -25.76 3.17
CA GLN A 267 21.57 -26.41 2.24
C GLN A 267 22.78 -25.55 1.85
N ARG A 268 22.90 -24.34 2.41
CA ARG A 268 23.83 -23.29 1.96
C ARG A 268 25.28 -23.76 1.80
N ASP A 269 25.77 -24.62 2.68
CA ASP A 269 27.16 -25.08 2.68
C ASP A 269 27.46 -26.10 1.57
N SER A 270 26.42 -26.63 0.93
CA SER A 270 26.48 -27.64 -0.13
C SER A 270 25.93 -27.17 -1.48
N LEU A 271 25.43 -25.93 -1.54
CA LEU A 271 24.72 -25.41 -2.69
C LEU A 271 25.59 -24.43 -3.47
N HIS A 272 25.67 -24.63 -4.79
CA HIS A 272 26.26 -23.66 -5.71
C HIS A 272 25.26 -23.37 -6.82
N VAL A 273 24.86 -22.11 -6.99
CA VAL A 273 23.86 -21.71 -7.98
C VAL A 273 24.57 -21.19 -9.24
N THR A 274 24.21 -21.71 -10.41
CA THR A 274 24.67 -21.17 -11.70
C THR A 274 23.46 -20.74 -12.50
N LEU A 275 23.46 -19.49 -12.97
CA LEU A 275 22.35 -18.90 -13.71
C LEU A 275 22.78 -18.65 -15.17
N ASP A 276 22.11 -19.30 -16.12
CA ASP A 276 22.18 -18.96 -17.55
C ASP A 276 20.96 -18.13 -17.94
N ASP A 277 21.12 -16.82 -18.00
CA ASP A 277 20.02 -15.86 -18.17
C ASP A 277 20.07 -15.18 -19.54
N SER A 278 19.76 -15.96 -20.58
CA SER A 278 19.75 -15.50 -21.98
C SER A 278 18.50 -14.70 -22.36
N VAL A 279 17.41 -14.80 -21.58
CA VAL A 279 16.11 -14.19 -21.90
C VAL A 279 15.89 -12.88 -21.15
N THR A 280 16.18 -12.84 -19.84
CA THR A 280 15.88 -11.67 -19.02
C THR A 280 17.07 -10.72 -18.85
N GLY A 281 18.23 -11.09 -19.41
CA GLY A 281 19.40 -10.22 -19.52
C GLY A 281 19.97 -9.77 -18.18
N GLY A 282 19.84 -10.59 -17.13
CA GLY A 282 20.32 -10.32 -15.77
C GLY A 282 19.22 -9.93 -14.77
N LEU A 283 17.96 -9.77 -15.20
CA LEU A 283 16.87 -9.44 -14.27
C LEU A 283 16.60 -10.58 -13.28
N LEU A 284 16.64 -11.84 -13.74
CA LEU A 284 16.51 -13.01 -12.88
C LEU A 284 17.63 -13.02 -11.84
N ALA A 285 18.85 -12.74 -12.27
CA ALA A 285 20.02 -12.67 -11.41
C ALA A 285 19.90 -11.59 -10.34
N SER A 286 19.47 -10.39 -10.73
CA SER A 286 19.27 -9.27 -9.81
C SER A 286 18.23 -9.63 -8.73
N ARG A 287 17.12 -10.26 -9.12
CA ARG A 287 16.07 -10.67 -8.18
C ARG A 287 16.53 -11.79 -7.24
N LEU A 288 17.28 -12.76 -7.75
CA LEU A 288 17.83 -13.85 -6.93
C LEU A 288 18.96 -13.38 -6.02
N ALA A 289 19.74 -12.38 -6.40
CA ALA A 289 20.83 -11.86 -5.58
C ALA A 289 20.34 -11.37 -4.21
N ASP A 290 19.18 -10.70 -4.15
CA ASP A 290 18.56 -10.24 -2.90
C ASP A 290 18.19 -11.41 -1.97
N LEU A 291 17.94 -12.59 -2.53
CA LEU A 291 17.64 -13.83 -1.81
C LEU A 291 18.91 -14.58 -1.39
N LEU A 292 19.90 -14.67 -2.27
CA LEU A 292 21.08 -15.54 -2.09
C LEU A 292 22.19 -14.87 -1.28
N ARG A 293 22.44 -13.57 -1.46
CA ARG A 293 23.53 -12.85 -0.76
C ARG A 293 23.40 -12.89 0.77
N PRO A 294 22.21 -12.69 1.38
CA PRO A 294 22.08 -12.78 2.83
C PRO A 294 22.34 -14.18 3.41
N LEU A 295 22.36 -15.21 2.56
CA LEU A 295 22.58 -16.61 2.95
C LEU A 295 24.01 -17.08 2.69
N ASP A 296 24.89 -16.21 2.18
CA ASP A 296 26.27 -16.52 1.76
C ASP A 296 26.35 -17.69 0.74
N ILE A 297 25.31 -17.89 -0.06
CA ILE A 297 25.29 -18.95 -1.08
C ILE A 297 26.08 -18.47 -2.32
N PRO A 298 27.14 -19.17 -2.73
CA PRO A 298 27.87 -18.82 -3.94
C PRO A 298 26.95 -18.92 -5.17
N PHE A 299 26.95 -17.88 -5.98
CA PHE A 299 26.27 -17.91 -7.27
C PHE A 299 27.12 -17.30 -8.38
N SER A 300 27.02 -17.90 -9.57
CA SER A 300 27.71 -17.44 -10.77
C SER A 300 26.70 -17.14 -11.87
N LEU A 301 27.03 -16.14 -12.69
CA LEU A 301 26.24 -15.71 -13.82
C LEU A 301 26.95 -16.08 -15.10
N THR A 302 26.26 -16.85 -15.93
CA THR A 302 26.63 -17.09 -17.31
C THR A 302 25.62 -16.37 -18.18
N SER A 303 26.09 -15.47 -19.05
CA SER A 303 25.25 -14.86 -20.08
C SER A 303 25.62 -15.51 -21.40
N SER A 304 24.88 -16.55 -21.83
CA SER A 304 24.98 -17.00 -23.20
C SER A 304 24.23 -16.01 -24.10
N HIS A 305 24.86 -14.87 -24.40
CA HIS A 305 24.41 -14.05 -25.53
C HIS A 305 24.67 -14.85 -26.81
N ARG A 306 23.69 -15.66 -27.23
CA ARG A 306 23.55 -15.99 -28.65
C ARG A 306 23.04 -14.72 -29.32
N HIS A 307 23.94 -13.78 -29.59
CA HIS A 307 23.72 -12.87 -30.69
C HIS A 307 23.44 -13.74 -31.91
N SER A 308 22.22 -13.61 -32.44
CA SER A 308 21.81 -14.18 -33.71
C SER A 308 22.88 -13.95 -34.77
N ASP A 309 23.19 -15.00 -35.51
CA ASP A 309 24.03 -15.03 -36.70
C ASP A 309 23.80 -13.81 -37.63
N ALA A 310 24.66 -12.81 -37.54
CA ALA A 310 24.82 -11.76 -38.58
C ALA A 310 26.30 -11.41 -38.85
N THR A 311 27.25 -12.14 -38.26
CA THR A 311 28.70 -12.00 -38.52
C THR A 311 29.32 -13.36 -38.79
N ARG A 312 28.78 -14.07 -39.80
CA ARG A 312 29.47 -15.15 -40.49
C ARG A 312 29.70 -14.76 -41.95
N HIS A 313 30.38 -13.65 -42.20
CA HIS A 313 31.02 -13.35 -43.49
C HIS A 313 32.04 -12.21 -43.36
N SER A 314 33.16 -12.46 -42.69
CA SER A 314 34.47 -11.88 -43.04
C SER A 314 35.48 -12.34 -41.99
N GLU A 315 36.09 -13.50 -42.22
CA GLU A 315 37.43 -13.86 -41.75
C GLU A 315 37.63 -15.34 -42.15
N ARG A 316 37.75 -15.54 -43.46
CA ARG A 316 38.50 -16.65 -44.01
C ARG A 316 39.70 -16.05 -44.71
N SER A 317 40.84 -16.70 -44.46
CA SER A 317 42.12 -16.61 -45.14
C SER A 317 42.86 -15.28 -45.05
N GLU A 318 43.83 -15.22 -44.15
CA GLU A 318 45.20 -14.85 -44.53
C GLU A 318 46.18 -15.43 -43.50
N GLU A 319 46.55 -16.69 -43.70
CA GLU A 319 47.74 -17.27 -43.12
C GLU A 319 48.59 -17.83 -44.27
N SER A 320 49.83 -17.38 -44.34
CA SER A 320 50.95 -17.94 -45.11
C SER A 320 50.92 -17.81 -46.64
N SER A 321 51.80 -16.93 -47.14
CA SER A 321 53.00 -17.28 -47.93
C SER A 321 53.27 -16.23 -49.01
N LEU A 322 54.49 -15.70 -49.06
CA LEU A 322 55.25 -15.40 -50.29
C LEU A 322 56.74 -15.15 -49.92
N PRO A 323 57.69 -15.47 -50.82
CA PRO A 323 59.03 -15.93 -50.47
C PRO A 323 60.11 -14.84 -50.55
N ARG A 324 61.28 -15.15 -49.98
CA ARG A 324 62.54 -14.46 -50.26
C ARG A 324 62.90 -14.57 -51.74
N HIS A 325 63.33 -13.48 -52.37
CA HIS A 325 64.48 -13.47 -53.28
C HIS A 325 65.08 -12.06 -53.41
N SER A 326 66.40 -12.08 -53.57
CA SER A 326 67.42 -11.04 -53.76
C SER A 326 67.23 -10.09 -54.94
N GLU A 327 67.54 -8.81 -54.77
CA GLU A 327 68.78 -8.12 -55.17
C GLU A 327 68.89 -6.76 -54.45
#